data_AF-A0A1M5WQY7-F1
#
_entry.id   AF-A0A1M5WQY7-F1
#
_cell.length_a   1.000
_cell.length_b   1.000
_cell.length_c   1.000
_cell.angle_alpha   90.00
_cell.angle_beta   90.00
_cell.angle_gamma   90.00
#
_symmetry.space_group_name_H-M   'P 1'
#
loop_
_entity.id
_entity.type
_entity.pdbx_description
1 polymer ?
#
loop_
_entity_poly.entity_id
_entity_poly.type
_entity_poly.pdbx_seq_one_letter_code
_entity_poly.pdbx_strand_id
1 'polypeptide(L)'
;MIEEYKNISIEIMDILKIENVNEYELEARFIKRQEILDKSTEEELEDFRKNYRKSGIYEIDEEIKNKLQKVIGDVKKELSDYKEKKAVNFAYANINKTNLNIFSKKV
;
A
#
# COMPACT_ATOMS: atom_id res chain seq x y z
N MET A 1 10.99 -24.63 -6.12
CA MET A 1 10.35 -23.83 -5.05
C MET A 1 11.07 -22.50 -4.78
N ILE A 2 12.25 -22.47 -4.15
CA ILE A 2 12.86 -21.20 -3.70
C ILE A 2 13.14 -20.19 -4.83
N GLU A 3 13.62 -20.68 -5.97
CA GLU A 3 13.87 -19.85 -7.16
C GLU A 3 12.56 -19.32 -7.76
N GLU A 4 11.51 -20.12 -7.74
CA GLU A 4 10.19 -19.75 -8.22
C GLU A 4 9.55 -18.67 -7.32
N TYR A 5 9.66 -18.85 -5.99
CA TYR A 5 9.25 -17.84 -5.02
C TYR A 5 10.00 -16.51 -5.24
N LYS A 6 11.31 -16.61 -5.48
CA LYS A 6 12.17 -15.45 -5.76
C LYS A 6 11.74 -14.72 -7.03
N ASN A 7 11.50 -15.46 -8.11
CA ASN A 7 11.06 -14.88 -9.39
C ASN A 7 9.75 -14.12 -9.24
N ILE A 8 8.75 -14.72 -8.57
CA ILE A 8 7.49 -14.02 -8.31
C ILE A 8 7.69 -12.79 -7.42
N SER A 9 8.62 -12.85 -6.46
CA SER A 9 8.94 -11.69 -5.62
C SER A 9 9.60 -10.55 -6.42
N ILE A 10 10.42 -10.89 -7.43
CA ILE A 10 10.96 -9.90 -8.37
C ILE A 10 9.84 -9.30 -9.24
N GLU A 11 8.91 -10.13 -9.76
CA GLU A 11 7.75 -9.65 -10.51
C GLU A 11 6.89 -8.67 -9.67
N ILE A 12 6.63 -9.00 -8.40
CA ILE A 12 5.92 -8.12 -7.46
C ILE A 12 6.67 -6.80 -7.30
N MET A 13 7.99 -6.86 -7.14
CA MET A 13 8.83 -5.67 -7.00
C MET A 13 8.75 -4.77 -8.23
N ASP A 14 8.75 -5.36 -9.43
CA ASP A 14 8.67 -4.62 -10.68
C ASP A 14 7.31 -3.96 -10.87
N ILE A 15 6.22 -4.65 -10.50
CA ILE A 15 4.87 -4.06 -10.48
C ILE A 15 4.82 -2.86 -9.51
N LEU A 16 5.45 -2.97 -8.34
CA LEU A 16 5.50 -1.90 -7.33
C LEU A 16 6.41 -0.71 -7.70
N LYS A 17 7.22 -0.82 -8.77
CA LYS A 17 8.01 0.31 -9.29
C LYS A 17 7.19 1.20 -10.23
N ILE A 18 6.09 0.70 -10.78
CA ILE A 18 5.24 1.44 -11.72
C ILE A 18 4.42 2.48 -10.94
N GLU A 19 4.33 3.71 -11.46
CA GLU A 19 3.57 4.79 -10.81
C GLU A 19 2.09 4.46 -10.61
N ASN A 20 1.48 3.77 -11.59
CA ASN A 20 0.12 3.26 -11.50
C ASN A 20 0.16 1.73 -11.33
N VAL A 21 0.18 1.30 -10.07
CA VAL A 21 0.18 -0.12 -9.71
C VAL A 21 -1.10 -0.79 -10.21
N ASN A 22 -0.96 -1.85 -11.00
CA ASN A 22 -2.08 -2.70 -11.37
C ASN A 22 -2.44 -3.62 -10.18
N GLU A 23 -3.43 -3.22 -9.39
CA GLU A 23 -3.84 -3.91 -8.16
C GLU A 23 -4.22 -5.39 -8.41
N TYR A 24 -4.95 -5.66 -9.50
CA TYR A 24 -5.35 -7.03 -9.87
C TYR A 24 -4.16 -7.92 -10.19
N GLU A 25 -3.18 -7.38 -10.91
CA GLU A 25 -1.97 -8.12 -11.25
C GLU A 25 -1.10 -8.35 -10.01
N LEU A 26 -0.97 -7.33 -9.15
CA LEU A 26 -0.25 -7.42 -7.89
C LEU A 26 -0.85 -8.50 -6.98
N GLU A 27 -2.17 -8.50 -6.80
CA GLU A 27 -2.89 -9.51 -6.02
C GLU A 27 -2.68 -10.92 -6.59
N ALA A 28 -2.79 -11.08 -7.91
CA ALA A 28 -2.56 -12.36 -8.56
C ALA A 28 -1.14 -12.90 -8.32
N ARG A 29 -0.11 -12.04 -8.29
CA ARG A 29 1.27 -12.46 -7.96
C ARG A 29 1.42 -12.85 -6.50
N PHE A 30 0.80 -12.12 -5.57
CA PHE A 30 0.80 -12.51 -4.15
C PHE A 30 0.13 -13.86 -3.92
N ILE A 31 -1.01 -14.12 -4.57
CA ILE A 31 -1.71 -15.41 -4.49
C ILE A 31 -0.81 -16.53 -5.00
N LYS A 32 -0.22 -16.38 -6.20
CA LYS A 32 0.72 -17.39 -6.74
C LYS A 32 1.91 -17.64 -5.81
N ARG A 33 2.45 -16.59 -5.19
CA ARG A 33 3.54 -16.71 -4.22
C ARG A 33 3.13 -17.52 -3.00
N GLN A 34 1.91 -17.31 -2.50
CA GLN A 34 1.36 -18.07 -1.37
C GLN A 34 1.10 -19.53 -1.75
N GLU A 35 0.57 -19.78 -2.95
CA GLU A 35 0.33 -21.14 -3.44
C GLU A 35 1.59 -22.00 -3.51
N ILE A 36 2.76 -21.40 -3.81
CA ILE A 36 4.04 -22.12 -3.76
C ILE A 36 4.28 -22.66 -2.36
N LEU A 37 4.06 -21.84 -1.32
CA LEU A 37 4.25 -22.26 0.06
C LEU A 37 3.22 -23.32 0.46
N ASP A 38 1.95 -23.12 0.09
CA ASP A 38 0.85 -24.01 0.46
C ASP A 38 0.95 -25.39 -0.19
N LYS A 39 1.54 -25.47 -1.39
CA LYS A 39 1.75 -26.73 -2.13
C LYS A 39 3.07 -27.42 -1.78
N SER A 40 3.94 -26.78 -1.01
CA SER A 40 5.25 -27.33 -0.65
C SER A 40 5.12 -28.38 0.45
N THR A 41 5.96 -29.40 0.38
CA THR A 41 6.13 -30.38 1.45
C THR A 41 6.88 -29.78 2.64
N GLU A 42 6.79 -30.41 3.82
CA GLU A 42 7.50 -29.92 5.01
C GLU A 42 9.03 -29.89 4.80
N GLU A 43 9.58 -30.85 4.06
CA GLU A 43 11.01 -30.91 3.75
C GLU A 43 11.44 -29.73 2.86
N GLU A 44 10.65 -29.39 1.85
CA GLU A 44 10.87 -28.22 1.00
C GLU A 44 10.73 -26.91 1.78
N LEU A 45 9.77 -26.82 2.70
CA LEU A 45 9.60 -25.67 3.58
C LEU A 45 10.78 -25.51 4.54
N GLU A 46 11.33 -26.61 5.05
CA GLU A 46 12.50 -26.58 5.92
C GLU A 46 13.76 -26.12 5.16
N ASP A 47 13.97 -26.62 3.94
CA ASP A 47 15.05 -26.15 3.07
C ASP A 47 14.87 -24.67 2.68
N PHE A 48 13.64 -24.27 2.36
CA PHE A 48 13.31 -22.88 2.09
C PHE A 48 13.67 -21.98 3.29
N ARG A 49 13.27 -22.34 4.51
CA ARG A 49 13.60 -21.56 5.72
C ARG A 49 15.12 -21.43 5.92
N LYS A 50 15.88 -22.50 5.66
CA LYS A 50 17.35 -22.50 5.78
C LYS A 50 18.02 -21.59 4.74
N ASN A 51 17.46 -21.56 3.53
CA ASN A 51 18.04 -20.84 2.40
C ASN A 51 17.46 -19.44 2.19
N TYR A 52 16.32 -19.10 2.81
CA TYR A 52 15.58 -17.84 2.63
C TYR A 52 16.43 -16.58 2.83
N ARG A 53 17.27 -16.57 3.86
CA ARG A 53 18.23 -15.45 4.09
C ARG A 53 19.46 -15.51 3.20
N LYS A 54 19.89 -16.71 2.79
CA LYS A 54 21.08 -16.89 1.97
C LYS A 54 20.81 -16.57 0.49
N SER A 55 19.58 -16.75 0.04
CA SER A 55 19.15 -16.58 -1.35
C SER A 55 18.84 -15.12 -1.73
N GLY A 56 18.92 -14.19 -0.77
CA GLY A 56 18.58 -12.78 -0.96
C GLY A 56 17.08 -12.48 -1.00
N ILE A 57 16.22 -13.48 -0.72
CA ILE A 57 14.76 -13.32 -0.79
C ILE A 57 14.26 -12.46 0.37
N TYR A 58 14.86 -12.62 1.54
CA TYR A 58 14.51 -11.84 2.73
C TYR A 58 14.60 -10.32 2.47
N GLU A 59 15.66 -9.87 1.81
CA GLU A 59 15.89 -8.48 1.48
C GLU A 59 14.83 -7.96 0.48
N ILE A 60 14.48 -8.79 -0.51
CA ILE A 60 13.43 -8.47 -1.49
C ILE A 60 12.08 -8.32 -0.78
N ASP A 61 11.74 -9.24 0.12
CA ASP A 61 10.47 -9.20 0.87
C ASP A 61 10.37 -7.98 1.80
N GLU A 62 11.46 -7.63 2.47
CA GLU A 62 11.51 -6.41 3.29
C GLU A 62 11.36 -5.14 2.42
N GLU A 63 11.96 -5.10 1.24
CA GLU A 63 11.76 -3.97 0.32
C GLU A 63 10.31 -3.88 -0.19
N ILE A 64 9.69 -5.02 -0.54
CA ILE A 64 8.26 -5.09 -0.94
C ILE A 64 7.38 -4.51 0.18
N LYS A 65 7.60 -4.98 1.41
CA LYS A 65 6.86 -4.53 2.60
C LYS A 65 7.03 -3.03 2.83
N ASN A 66 8.26 -2.52 2.76
CA ASN A 66 8.54 -1.09 2.95
C ASN A 66 7.84 -0.22 1.89
N LYS A 67 7.86 -0.64 0.63
CA LYS A 67 7.14 0.06 -0.45
C LYS A 67 5.64 0.08 -0.21
N LEU A 68 5.03 -1.06 0.12
CA LEU A 68 3.61 -1.14 0.41
C LEU A 68 3.22 -0.27 1.61
N GLN A 69 4.01 -0.28 2.68
CA GLN A 69 3.78 0.58 3.84
C GLN A 69 3.85 2.06 3.49
N LYS A 70 4.79 2.46 2.63
CA LYS A 70 4.89 3.83 2.13
C LYS A 70 3.64 4.23 1.35
N VAL A 71 3.19 3.39 0.41
CA VAL A 71 1.96 3.64 -0.37
C VAL A 71 0.74 3.79 0.53
N ILE A 72 0.57 2.92 1.52
CA ILE A 72 -0.52 3.02 2.51
C ILE A 72 -0.40 4.32 3.32
N GLY A 73 0.81 4.73 3.69
CA GLY A 73 1.07 5.99 4.39
C GLY A 73 0.67 7.21 3.56
N ASP A 74 1.06 7.23 2.28
CA ASP A 74 0.76 8.32 1.35
C ASP A 74 -0.76 8.44 1.13
N VAL A 75 -1.47 7.33 0.89
CA VAL A 75 -2.94 7.31 0.77
C VAL A 75 -3.62 7.83 2.04
N LYS A 76 -3.15 7.43 3.23
CA LYS A 76 -3.69 7.94 4.50
C LYS A 76 -3.51 9.45 4.63
N LYS A 77 -2.36 9.97 4.21
CA LYS A 77 -2.08 11.40 4.21
C LYS A 77 -3.01 12.15 3.26
N GLU A 78 -3.17 11.66 2.03
CA GLU A 78 -4.10 12.25 1.04
C GLU A 78 -5.54 12.29 1.57
N LEU A 79 -6.01 11.23 2.22
CA LEU A 79 -7.33 11.20 2.86
C LEU A 79 -7.45 12.23 3.99
N SER A 80 -6.38 12.43 4.77
CA SER A 80 -6.35 13.46 5.82
C SER A 80 -6.42 14.86 5.22
N ASP A 81 -5.57 15.15 4.23
CA ASP A 81 -5.52 16.43 3.53
C ASP A 81 -6.87 16.75 2.86
N TYR A 82 -7.54 15.74 2.28
CA TYR A 82 -8.87 15.89 1.72
C TYR A 82 -9.91 16.24 2.79
N LYS A 83 -9.87 15.59 3.96
CA LYS A 83 -10.76 15.92 5.08
C LYS A 83 -10.52 17.34 5.60
N GLU A 84 -9.25 17.75 5.74
CA GLU A 84 -8.90 19.11 6.13
C GLU A 84 -9.41 20.14 5.14
N LYS A 85 -9.17 19.95 3.84
CA LYS A 85 -9.70 20.83 2.78
C LYS A 85 -11.23 20.93 2.84
N LYS A 86 -11.93 19.81 3.06
CA LYS A 86 -13.40 19.82 3.21
C LYS A 86 -13.84 20.59 4.45
N ALA A 87 -13.16 20.42 5.58
CA ALA A 87 -13.45 21.15 6.82
C ALA A 87 -13.20 22.66 6.66
N VAL A 88 -12.08 23.03 6.03
CA VAL A 88 -11.74 24.43 5.70
C VAL A 88 -12.77 25.04 4.76
N ASN A 89 -13.14 24.36 3.68
CA ASN A 89 -14.20 24.82 2.76
C ASN A 89 -15.55 24.99 3.46
N PHE A 90 -15.90 24.07 4.36
CA PHE A 90 -17.11 24.18 5.18
C PHE A 90 -17.06 25.37 6.15
N ALA A 91 -15.91 25.59 6.80
CA ALA A 91 -15.68 26.74 7.66
C ALA A 91 -15.79 28.06 6.88
N TYR A 92 -15.16 28.18 5.71
CA TYR A 92 -15.28 29.35 4.84
C TYR A 92 -16.73 29.57 4.38
N ALA A 93 -17.44 28.52 3.97
CA ALA A 93 -18.85 28.61 3.58
C ALA A 93 -19.74 29.11 4.73
N ASN A 94 -19.49 28.65 5.96
CA ASN A 94 -20.22 29.09 7.15
C ASN A 94 -19.84 30.53 7.55
N ILE A 95 -18.57 30.91 7.52
CA ILE A 95 -18.14 32.29 7.81
C ILE A 95 -18.80 33.26 6.82
N ASN A 96 -18.85 32.92 5.52
CA ASN A 96 -19.53 33.74 4.52
C ASN A 96 -21.04 33.84 4.74
N LYS A 97 -21.72 32.76 5.16
CA LYS A 97 -23.13 32.80 5.55
C LYS A 97 -23.39 33.64 6.81
N THR A 98 -22.48 33.58 7.78
CA THR A 98 -22.62 34.31 9.05
C THR A 98 -22.32 35.81 8.87
N ASN A 99 -21.35 36.15 8.00
CA ASN A 99 -21.00 37.54 7.67
C ASN A 99 -22.07 38.27 6.83
N LEU A 100 -22.93 37.55 6.10
CA LEU A 100 -24.12 38.14 5.47
C LEU A 100 -25.19 38.57 6.49
N ASN A 101 -25.16 38.04 7.71
CA ASN A 101 -26.21 38.21 8.72
C ASN A 101 -25.84 39.19 9.86
N ILE A 102 -24.63 39.76 9.84
CA ILE A 102 -24.21 40.83 10.78
C ILE A 102 -24.58 42.24 10.28
N PHE A 103 -24.91 42.41 8.99
CA PHE A 103 -25.44 43.66 8.45
C PHE A 103 -26.98 43.75 8.48
N SER A 104 -27.68 42.70 8.94
CA SER A 104 -29.15 42.65 9.00
C SER A 104 -29.73 42.97 10.38
N LYS A 105 -28.89 43.19 11.41
CA LYS A 105 -29.37 43.58 12.74
C LYS A 105 -29.72 45.07 12.75
N LYS A 106 -30.97 45.38 12.44
CA LYS A 106 -31.58 46.71 12.65
C LYS A 106 -31.50 47.01 14.16
N VAL A 107 -30.81 48.09 14.53
CA VAL A 107 -30.96 48.77 15.83
C VAL A 107 -32.19 49.65 15.75
#